data_AF-A0A963MY15-F1
#
_entry.id   AF-A0A963MY15-F1
#
_cell.length_a   1.000
_cell.length_b   1.000
_cell.length_c   1.000
_cell.angle_alpha   90.00
_cell.angle_beta   90.00
_cell.angle_gamma   90.00
#
_symmetry.space_group_name_H-M   'P 1'
#
loop_
_entity.id
_entity.type
_entity.pdbx_description
1 polymer ?
#
loop_
_entity_poly.entity_id
_entity_poly.type
_entity_poly.pdbx_seq_one_letter_code
_entity_poly.pdbx_strand_id
1 'polypeptide(L)'
;LINVSKVLRLTWWTKVTKIVLPSSLKLIFTGLRLSLGVGWMVLIAAEMLAQNPGLGKFVWDEFQNGSSHSLGRIMVAVFTIGFVGFLLDRIMNTLQQLVSFGDTGH
;
A
#
# COMPACT_ATOMS: atom_id res chain seq x y z
N LEU A 1 33.27 -24.12 8.58
CA LEU A 1 32.55 -23.14 7.71
C LEU A 1 32.50 -21.70 8.27
N ILE A 2 33.06 -21.41 9.46
CA ILE A 2 33.03 -20.05 10.08
C ILE A 2 34.34 -19.27 9.84
N ASN A 3 35.39 -19.90 9.29
CA ASN A 3 36.75 -19.34 9.23
C ASN A 3 37.15 -18.62 7.93
N VAL A 4 36.34 -18.62 6.87
CA VAL A 4 36.75 -18.03 5.57
C VAL A 4 36.17 -16.63 5.34
N SER A 5 35.19 -16.21 6.15
CA SER A 5 34.55 -14.89 6.05
C SER A 5 35.40 -13.73 6.62
N LYS A 6 36.56 -14.03 7.24
CA LYS A 6 37.45 -13.02 7.84
C LYS A 6 38.51 -12.47 6.88
N VAL A 7 38.63 -13.00 5.66
CA VAL A 7 39.76 -12.66 4.75
C VAL A 7 39.41 -11.59 3.71
N LEU A 8 38.14 -11.39 3.36
CA LEU A 8 37.77 -10.27 2.48
C LEU A 8 37.58 -8.98 3.29
N ARG A 9 38.69 -8.26 3.48
CA ARG A 9 38.74 -6.81 3.75
C ARG A 9 38.04 -6.02 2.63
N LEU A 10 36.72 -6.12 2.50
CA LEU A 10 35.92 -5.23 1.69
C LEU A 10 34.90 -4.51 2.60
N THR A 11 34.91 -3.18 2.47
CA THR A 11 34.22 -2.16 3.25
C THR A 11 32.82 -2.57 3.73
N TRP A 12 32.53 -2.38 5.03
CA TRP A 12 31.21 -2.62 5.65
C TRP A 12 30.04 -2.06 4.83
N TRP A 13 30.26 -0.91 4.19
CA TRP A 13 29.34 -0.23 3.29
C TRP A 13 28.85 -1.10 2.13
N THR A 14 29.74 -1.83 1.44
CA THR A 14 29.38 -2.65 0.27
C THR A 14 28.58 -3.89 0.67
N LYS A 15 28.80 -4.42 1.88
CA LYS A 15 28.03 -5.58 2.39
C LYS A 15 26.61 -5.16 2.81
N VAL A 16 26.46 -3.98 3.41
CA VAL A 16 25.15 -3.43 3.78
C VAL A 16 24.34 -3.07 2.52
N THR A 17 24.95 -2.41 1.53
CA THR A 17 24.21 -1.98 0.33
C THR A 17 23.95 -3.09 -0.68
N LYS A 18 24.80 -4.13 -0.77
CA LYS A 18 24.68 -5.17 -1.80
C LYS A 18 24.03 -6.48 -1.33
N ILE A 19 23.87 -6.67 -0.01
CA ILE A 19 23.28 -7.90 0.56
C ILE A 19 22.05 -7.58 1.44
N VAL A 20 22.15 -6.57 2.30
CA VAL A 20 21.06 -6.22 3.23
C VAL A 20 20.01 -5.37 2.53
N LEU A 21 20.41 -4.41 1.69
CA LEU A 21 19.52 -3.52 0.96
C LEU A 21 18.41 -4.25 0.19
N PRO A 22 18.68 -5.26 -0.67
CA PRO A 22 17.61 -5.91 -1.42
C PRO A 22 16.69 -6.78 -0.58
N SER A 23 17.21 -7.39 0.49
CA SER A 23 16.41 -8.18 1.44
C SER A 23 15.50 -7.28 2.29
N SER A 24 16.05 -6.18 2.80
CA SER A 24 15.31 -5.19 3.58
C SER A 24 14.32 -4.37 2.75
N LEU A 25 14.61 -4.11 1.46
CA LEU A 25 13.69 -3.44 0.55
C LEU A 25 12.36 -4.19 0.47
N LYS A 26 12.39 -5.51 0.26
CA LYS A 26 11.18 -6.35 0.20
C LYS A 26 10.34 -6.24 1.49
N LEU A 27 11.00 -6.19 2.64
CA LEU A 27 10.36 -6.01 3.95
C LEU A 27 9.75 -4.61 4.10
N ILE A 28 10.45 -3.55 3.69
CA ILE A 28 9.95 -2.17 3.71
C ILE A 28 8.71 -2.03 2.81
N PHE A 29 8.75 -2.56 1.58
CA PHE A 29 7.59 -2.54 0.68
C PHE A 29 6.39 -3.31 1.24
N THR A 30 6.63 -4.41 1.94
CA THR A 30 5.57 -5.15 2.64
C THR A 30 4.93 -4.29 3.74
N GLY A 31 5.75 -3.60 4.54
CA GLY A 31 5.26 -2.65 5.55
C GLY A 31 4.51 -1.46 4.95
N LEU A 32 5.02 -0.89 3.86
CA LEU A 32 4.39 0.21 3.13
C LEU A 32 3.00 -0.20 2.59
N ARG A 33 2.89 -1.37 1.97
CA ARG A 33 1.62 -1.92 1.50
C ARG A 33 0.61 -2.05 2.64
N LEU A 34 1.02 -2.60 3.78
CA LEU A 34 0.17 -2.74 4.95
C LEU A 34 -0.31 -1.37 5.45
N SER A 35 0.60 -0.40 5.56
CA SER A 35 0.27 0.96 6.00
C SER A 35 -0.65 1.69 5.02
N LEU A 36 -0.52 1.46 3.71
CA LEU A 36 -1.42 2.04 2.70
C LEU A 36 -2.83 1.46 2.79
N GLY A 37 -2.95 0.14 2.98
CA GLY A 37 -4.26 -0.50 3.17
C GLY A 37 -4.97 0.02 4.41
N VAL A 38 -4.26 0.14 5.54
CA VAL A 38 -4.81 0.71 6.77
C VAL A 38 -5.11 2.20 6.60
N GLY A 39 -4.20 2.96 6.01
CA GLY A 39 -4.35 4.40 5.77
C GLY A 39 -5.53 4.72 4.86
N TRP A 40 -5.80 3.90 3.85
CA TRP A 40 -6.98 4.03 2.98
C TRP A 40 -8.28 3.89 3.78
N MET A 41 -8.37 2.89 4.65
CA MET A 41 -9.55 2.70 5.51
C MET A 41 -9.73 3.86 6.49
N VAL A 42 -8.63 4.36 7.08
CA VAL A 42 -8.65 5.52 7.98
C VAL A 42 -9.07 6.79 7.25
N LEU A 43 -8.61 7.00 6.02
CA LEU A 43 -9.00 8.15 5.19
C LEU A 43 -10.52 8.16 4.97
N ILE A 44 -11.11 7.03 4.56
CA ILE A 44 -12.55 6.92 4.34
C ILE A 44 -13.33 7.20 5.63
N ALA A 45 -12.89 6.62 6.75
CA ALA A 45 -13.52 6.88 8.05
C ALA A 45 -13.42 8.36 8.44
N ALA A 46 -12.29 9.00 8.17
CA ALA A 46 -12.12 10.43 8.38
C ALA A 46 -13.06 11.27 7.49
N GLU A 47 -13.26 10.91 6.22
CA GLU A 47 -14.24 11.59 5.35
C GLU A 47 -15.67 11.45 5.85
N MET A 48 -16.03 10.30 6.43
CA MET A 48 -17.36 10.10 7.03
C MET A 48 -17.59 11.00 8.25
N LEU A 49 -16.55 11.24 9.06
CA LEU A 49 -16.63 12.05 10.28
C LEU A 49 -16.48 13.56 10.03
N ALA A 50 -15.58 13.96 9.13
CA ALA A 50 -15.25 15.36 8.91
C ALA A 50 -16.34 16.15 8.16
N GLN A 51 -17.39 15.48 7.67
CA GLN A 51 -18.43 16.03 6.80
C GLN A 51 -17.90 16.79 5.56
N ASN A 52 -16.63 16.59 5.22
CA ASN A 52 -16.06 17.12 3.99
C ASN A 52 -16.69 16.42 2.79
N PRO A 53 -16.89 17.14 1.67
CA PRO A 53 -17.37 16.53 0.43
C PRO A 53 -16.38 15.45 -0.02
N GLY A 54 -16.79 14.19 0.06
CA GLY A 54 -15.98 13.00 -0.21
C GLY A 54 -16.83 11.76 -0.43
N LEU A 55 -16.21 10.66 -0.85
CA LEU A 55 -16.91 9.41 -1.18
C LEU A 55 -17.55 8.79 0.06
N GLY A 56 -16.90 8.90 1.23
CA GLY A 56 -17.42 8.40 2.50
C GLY A 56 -18.67 9.17 2.98
N LYS A 57 -18.63 10.51 2.91
CA LYS A 57 -19.78 11.37 3.23
C LYS A 57 -20.95 11.11 2.28
N PHE A 58 -20.68 10.89 0.98
CA PHE A 58 -21.72 10.59 0.00
C PHE A 58 -22.46 9.28 0.31
N VAL A 59 -21.73 8.23 0.69
CA VAL A 59 -22.35 6.96 1.15
C VAL A 59 -23.20 7.18 2.39
N TRP A 60 -22.69 7.94 3.37
CA TRP A 60 -23.38 8.20 4.63
C TRP A 60 -24.67 9.01 4.44
N ASP A 61 -24.63 10.04 3.59
CA ASP A 61 -25.77 10.91 3.28
C ASP A 61 -26.87 10.13 2.55
N GLU A 62 -26.50 9.35 1.53
CA GLU A 62 -27.44 8.51 0.79
C GLU A 62 -27.99 7.36 1.67
N PHE A 63 -27.23 6.85 2.63
CA PHE A 63 -27.71 5.85 3.58
C PHE A 63 -28.78 6.42 4.53
N GLN A 64 -28.62 7.66 5.01
CA GLN A 64 -29.63 8.31 5.85
C GLN A 64 -30.89 8.73 5.08
N ASN A 65 -30.77 9.02 3.78
CA ASN A 65 -31.91 9.41 2.93
C ASN A 65 -32.89 8.26 2.61
N GLY A 66 -32.52 7.00 2.85
CA GLY A 66 -33.42 5.83 2.93
C GLY A 66 -34.30 5.51 1.70
N SER A 67 -34.09 6.18 0.57
CA SER A 67 -34.94 6.07 -0.63
C SER A 67 -34.42 5.00 -1.58
N SER A 68 -35.29 4.31 -2.33
CA SER A 68 -34.89 3.22 -3.24
C SER A 68 -33.87 3.64 -4.33
N HIS A 69 -33.83 4.93 -4.70
CA HIS A 69 -32.81 5.48 -5.59
C HIS A 69 -31.44 5.71 -4.92
N SER A 70 -31.38 5.85 -3.59
CA SER A 70 -30.13 6.07 -2.85
C SER A 70 -29.32 4.77 -2.72
N LEU A 71 -29.98 3.61 -2.61
CA LEU A 71 -29.32 2.30 -2.59
C LEU A 71 -28.45 2.05 -3.82
N GLY A 72 -28.95 2.41 -5.02
CA GLY A 72 -28.17 2.31 -6.26
C GLY A 72 -26.91 3.19 -6.23
N ARG A 73 -27.01 4.39 -5.67
CA ARG A 73 -25.86 5.31 -5.53
C ARG A 73 -24.84 4.83 -4.50
N ILE A 74 -25.30 4.25 -3.39
CA ILE A 74 -24.44 3.63 -2.38
C ILE A 74 -23.65 2.48 -3.00
N MET A 75 -24.28 1.61 -3.80
CA MET A 75 -23.56 0.51 -4.47
C MET A 75 -22.46 1.03 -5.40
N VAL A 76 -22.73 2.06 -6.20
CA VAL A 76 -21.72 2.69 -7.07
C VAL A 76 -20.58 3.29 -6.27
N ALA A 77 -20.88 3.95 -5.14
CA ALA A 77 -19.86 4.53 -4.28
C ALA A 77 -18.99 3.47 -3.60
N VAL A 78 -19.58 2.40 -3.06
CA VAL A 78 -18.84 1.26 -2.48
C VAL A 78 -17.98 0.57 -3.54
N PHE A 79 -18.51 0.39 -4.75
CA PHE A 79 -17.76 -0.18 -5.87
C PHE A 79 -16.57 0.72 -6.24
N THR A 80 -16.76 2.03 -6.28
CA THR A 80 -15.70 3.01 -6.56
C THR A 80 -14.62 2.98 -5.49
N ILE A 81 -14.99 2.93 -4.21
CA ILE A 81 -14.05 2.83 -3.09
C ILE A 81 -13.25 1.52 -3.17
N GLY A 82 -13.91 0.39 -3.42
CA GLY A 82 -13.26 -0.90 -3.57
C GLY A 82 -12.32 -0.93 -4.78
N PHE A 83 -12.75 -0.32 -5.89
CA PHE A 83 -11.93 -0.21 -7.10
C PHE A 83 -10.67 0.62 -6.86
N VAL A 84 -10.78 1.77 -6.20
CA VAL A 84 -9.61 2.61 -5.86
C VAL A 84 -8.68 1.89 -4.88
N GLY A 85 -9.22 1.23 -3.85
CA GLY A 85 -8.42 0.42 -2.93
C GLY A 85 -7.66 -0.71 -3.63
N PHE A 86 -8.33 -1.39 -4.57
CA PHE A 86 -7.70 -2.41 -5.42
C PHE A 86 -6.62 -1.81 -6.33
N LEU A 87 -6.86 -0.63 -6.91
CA LEU A 87 -5.89 0.07 -7.76
C LEU A 87 -4.63 0.45 -6.96
N LEU A 88 -4.80 0.96 -5.75
CA LEU A 88 -3.70 1.30 -4.85
C LEU A 88 -2.88 0.06 -4.49
N ASP A 89 -3.54 -1.06 -4.17
CA ASP A 89 -2.86 -2.34 -3.90
C ASP A 89 -2.10 -2.83 -5.13
N ARG A 90 -2.72 -2.75 -6.32
CA ARG A 90 -2.11 -3.13 -7.60
C ARG A 90 -0.86 -2.31 -7.90
N ILE A 91 -0.93 -1.00 -7.74
CA ILE A 91 0.20 -0.08 -7.94
C ILE A 91 1.35 -0.47 -7.00
N MET A 92 1.05 -0.70 -5.71
CA MET A 92 2.08 -1.08 -4.76
C MET A 92 2.72 -2.44 -5.09
N ASN A 93 1.93 -3.40 -5.56
CA ASN A 93 2.44 -4.69 -6.02
C ASN A 93 3.35 -4.54 -7.25
N THR A 94 3.00 -3.66 -8.21
CA THR A 94 3.86 -3.39 -9.37
C THR A 94 5.15 -2.66 -8.99
N LEU A 95 5.10 -1.73 -8.05
CA LEU A 95 6.28 -1.04 -7.53
C LEU A 95 7.22 -2.01 -6.81
N GLN A 96 6.67 -2.93 -6.00
CA GLN A 96 7.46 -3.98 -5.34
C GLN A 96 8.17 -4.87 -6.36
N GLN A 97 7.49 -5.24 -7.45
CA GLN A 97 8.08 -6.03 -8.53
C GLN A 97 9.17 -5.25 -9.26
N LEU A 98 8.90 -4.03 -9.72
CA LEU A 98 9.86 -3.16 -10.41
C LEU A 98 11.15 -2.99 -9.61
N VAL A 99 11.03 -2.73 -8.31
CA VAL A 99 12.19 -2.56 -7.44
C VAL A 99 12.90 -3.88 -7.16
N SER A 100 12.17 -5.01 -7.08
CA SER A 100 12.79 -6.34 -6.95
C SER A 100 13.52 -6.80 -8.22
N PHE A 101 13.15 -6.31 -9.41
CA PHE A 101 13.86 -6.59 -10.67
C PHE A 101 15.18 -5.82 -10.80
N GLY A 102 15.37 -4.74 -10.04
CA GLY A 102 16.63 -3.98 -10.01
C GLY A 102 17.82 -4.72 -9.39
N ASP A 103 17.59 -5.83 -8.69
CA ASP A 103 18.63 -6.57 -7.94
C ASP A 103 19.17 -7.81 -8.67
N THR A 104 18.80 -8.01 -9.95
CA THR A 104 19.29 -9.14 -10.77
C THR A 104 20.30 -8.73 -11.86
N GLY A 105 20.89 -7.54 -11.74
CA GLY A 105 22.04 -7.15 -12.56
C GLY A 105 23.33 -7.74 -11.99
N HIS A 106 23.77 -8.85 -12.58
CA HIS A 106 25.09 -9.51 -12.52
C HIS A 106 26.24 -8.76 -11.82
#